data_AF-A0A8T3XFV6-F1
#
_entry.id   AF-A0A8T3XFV6-F1
#
_cell.length_a   1.000
_cell.length_b   1.000
_cell.length_c   1.000
_cell.angle_alpha   90.00
_cell.angle_beta   90.00
_cell.angle_gamma   90.00
#
_symmetry.space_group_name_H-M   'P 1'
#
loop_
_entity.id
_entity.type
_entity.pdbx_description
1 polymer ?
#
loop_
_entity_poly.entity_id
_entity_poly.type
_entity_poly.pdbx_seq_one_letter_code
_entity_poly.pdbx_strand_id
1 'polypeptide(L)'
;MPSLEDTITRIIELRKSGFDEHGIAQALNILSWCVLDYEEYARSGIERVISDGATNLKEIAAEVKISPATIQAFVSYYGIKLPRRALYKSRQEAIRAEIKNMVGEGLTLREMGDKVGIVKEGVRLYLIRRGLYDAWIESKKRKKRERKDTAQKLVDILALRINALIQDLPWAHQKAIQYQHQILLGKYLKLPYETLVALFERYYQARNNDKKLSLRELCDGLSISFGNAGRILKEVGEEPMYGINIKHPAPKEKKEAIKRGYGLKMSATDIAYFLGVSPPLVIQAFIRIGTGHKFEFLGYKNEKRLSYMLASQIYEAHDLNFTGVEIAQLLGIGRAVVEHAIMKRSDYEPRIIKELRILCANDAINKPYLSKN
;
A
#
# COMPACT_ATOMS: atom_id res chain seq x y z
N MET A 1 -19.60 38.69 -46.09
CA MET A 1 -20.69 39.35 -45.35
C MET A 1 -20.63 38.90 -43.91
N PRO A 2 -20.84 39.78 -42.93
CA PRO A 2 -20.89 39.38 -41.51
C PRO A 2 -21.96 38.31 -41.29
N SER A 3 -21.75 37.42 -40.32
CA SER A 3 -22.77 36.41 -40.01
C SER A 3 -24.03 37.08 -39.46
N LEU A 4 -25.17 36.40 -39.61
CA LEU A 4 -26.44 36.87 -39.01
C LEU A 4 -26.27 37.09 -37.49
N GLU A 5 -25.53 36.20 -36.83
CA GLU A 5 -25.23 36.29 -35.40
C GLU A 5 -24.41 37.53 -35.05
N ASP A 6 -23.33 37.80 -35.79
CA ASP A 6 -22.49 38.99 -35.55
C ASP A 6 -23.31 40.28 -35.75
N THR A 7 -24.15 40.30 -36.78
CA THR A 7 -25.01 41.44 -37.12
C THR A 7 -26.00 41.71 -35.99
N ILE A 8 -26.72 40.69 -35.51
CA ILE A 8 -27.68 40.83 -34.41
C ILE A 8 -26.98 41.23 -33.10
N THR A 9 -25.83 40.63 -32.79
CA THR A 9 -25.07 40.95 -31.58
C THR A 9 -24.64 42.42 -31.60
N ARG A 10 -24.16 42.91 -32.74
CA ARG A 10 -23.71 44.29 -32.89
C ARG A 10 -24.87 45.29 -32.88
N ILE A 11 -26.03 44.94 -33.45
CA ILE A 11 -27.26 45.74 -33.35
C ILE A 11 -27.64 45.93 -31.87
N ILE A 12 -27.65 44.87 -31.06
CA ILE A 12 -27.96 44.95 -29.62
C ILE A 12 -26.96 45.85 -28.88
N GLU A 13 -25.66 45.73 -29.17
CA GLU A 13 -24.62 46.56 -28.55
C GLU A 13 -24.82 48.04 -28.86
N LEU A 14 -25.03 48.39 -30.13
CA LEU A 14 -25.21 49.78 -30.57
C LEU A 14 -26.51 50.38 -30.02
N ARG A 15 -27.60 49.61 -30.00
CA ARG A 15 -28.86 50.00 -29.33
C ARG A 15 -28.65 50.32 -27.85
N LYS A 16 -27.88 49.50 -27.13
CA LYS A 16 -27.54 49.75 -25.71
C LYS A 16 -26.70 51.01 -25.52
N SER A 17 -25.89 51.37 -26.52
CA SER A 17 -25.13 52.63 -26.54
C SER A 17 -25.96 53.85 -26.95
N GLY A 18 -27.26 53.69 -27.21
CA GLY A 18 -28.18 54.81 -27.51
C GLY A 18 -28.22 55.22 -28.98
N PHE A 19 -27.66 54.44 -29.90
CA PHE A 19 -27.80 54.69 -31.34
C PHE A 19 -29.23 54.40 -31.79
N ASP A 20 -29.76 55.26 -32.65
CA ASP A 20 -31.01 55.05 -33.37
C ASP A 20 -30.78 54.16 -34.61
N GLU A 21 -31.84 53.83 -35.34
CA GLU A 21 -31.78 52.93 -36.50
C GLU A 21 -30.85 53.45 -37.60
N HIS A 22 -30.82 54.77 -37.81
CA HIS A 22 -29.95 55.38 -38.81
C HIS A 22 -28.47 55.29 -38.39
N GLY A 23 -28.17 55.60 -37.12
CA GLY A 23 -26.82 55.49 -36.56
C GLY A 23 -26.31 54.05 -36.55
N ILE A 24 -27.16 53.07 -36.26
CA ILE A 24 -26.81 51.64 -36.34
C ILE A 24 -26.50 51.23 -37.77
N ALA A 25 -27.36 51.63 -38.72
CA ALA A 25 -27.20 51.30 -40.14
C ALA A 25 -25.91 51.89 -40.71
N GLN A 26 -25.59 53.15 -40.37
CA GLN A 26 -24.34 53.79 -40.74
C GLN A 26 -23.13 53.07 -40.14
N ALA A 27 -23.19 52.72 -38.85
CA ALA A 27 -22.10 52.02 -38.16
C ALA A 27 -21.83 50.60 -38.73
N LEU A 28 -22.87 49.93 -39.22
CA LEU A 28 -22.79 48.59 -39.80
C LEU A 28 -22.63 48.59 -41.33
N ASN A 29 -22.67 49.75 -41.97
CA ASN A 29 -22.69 49.90 -43.42
C ASN A 29 -23.78 49.05 -44.11
N ILE A 30 -25.00 49.13 -43.57
CA ILE A 30 -26.21 48.49 -44.12
C ILE A 30 -27.31 49.53 -44.29
N LEU A 31 -28.39 49.17 -44.98
CA LEU A 31 -29.56 50.05 -45.10
C LEU A 31 -30.36 50.04 -43.79
N SER A 32 -30.96 51.19 -43.44
CA SER A 32 -31.70 51.34 -42.17
C SER A 32 -32.85 50.34 -42.02
N TRP A 33 -33.55 50.00 -43.10
CA TRP A 33 -34.61 48.99 -43.06
C TRP A 33 -34.07 47.58 -42.74
N CYS A 34 -32.83 47.26 -43.13
CA CYS A 34 -32.24 45.96 -42.82
C CYS A 34 -32.04 45.75 -41.31
N VAL A 35 -31.83 46.82 -40.53
CA VAL A 35 -31.72 46.74 -39.07
C VAL A 35 -33.02 46.19 -38.48
N LEU A 36 -34.15 46.72 -38.92
CA LEU A 36 -35.48 46.29 -38.48
C LEU A 36 -35.78 44.85 -38.92
N ASP A 37 -35.47 44.50 -40.17
CA ASP A 37 -35.67 43.14 -40.69
C ASP A 37 -34.87 42.10 -39.90
N TYR A 38 -33.62 42.40 -39.52
CA TYR A 38 -32.81 41.49 -38.70
C TYR A 38 -33.37 41.33 -37.28
N GLU A 39 -33.81 42.43 -36.66
CA GLU A 39 -34.44 42.39 -35.33
C GLU A 39 -35.76 41.61 -35.36
N GLU A 40 -36.61 41.84 -36.37
CA GLU A 40 -37.89 41.16 -36.53
C GLU A 40 -37.71 39.67 -36.85
N TYR A 41 -36.76 39.32 -37.73
CA TYR A 41 -36.42 37.93 -38.01
C TYR A 41 -35.99 37.18 -36.74
N ALA A 42 -35.11 37.77 -35.94
CA ALA A 42 -34.64 37.17 -34.70
C ALA A 42 -35.76 37.05 -33.66
N ARG A 43 -36.56 38.11 -33.47
CA ARG A 43 -37.68 38.13 -32.52
C ARG A 43 -38.74 37.10 -32.90
N SER A 44 -39.24 37.13 -34.12
CA SER A 44 -40.28 36.21 -34.60
C SER A 44 -39.80 34.75 -34.58
N GLY A 45 -38.54 34.51 -34.95
CA GLY A 45 -37.92 33.19 -34.85
C GLY A 45 -37.88 32.67 -33.41
N ILE A 46 -37.42 33.49 -32.46
CA ILE A 46 -37.37 33.11 -31.04
C ILE A 46 -38.79 32.86 -30.49
N GLU A 47 -39.75 33.75 -30.77
CA GLU A 47 -41.12 33.63 -30.29
C GLU A 47 -41.84 32.40 -30.86
N ARG A 48 -41.67 32.13 -32.16
CA ARG A 48 -42.19 30.92 -32.82
C ARG A 48 -41.65 29.66 -32.15
N VAL A 49 -40.34 29.59 -31.92
CA VAL A 49 -39.71 28.40 -31.35
C VAL A 49 -40.13 28.20 -29.88
N ILE A 50 -40.36 29.30 -29.16
CA ILE A 50 -40.96 29.25 -27.81
C ILE A 50 -42.40 28.74 -27.87
N SER A 51 -43.22 29.20 -28.83
CA SER A 51 -44.61 28.71 -28.99
C SER A 51 -44.68 27.25 -29.41
N ASP A 52 -43.69 26.78 -30.18
CA ASP A 52 -43.53 25.38 -30.58
C ASP A 52 -43.07 24.47 -29.42
N GLY A 53 -42.84 25.05 -28.23
CA GLY A 53 -42.57 24.32 -26.99
C GLY A 53 -41.09 24.19 -26.64
N ALA A 54 -40.18 24.90 -27.32
CA ALA A 54 -38.77 24.91 -26.93
C ALA A 54 -38.60 25.56 -25.55
N THR A 55 -37.78 24.93 -24.72
CA THR A 55 -37.72 25.28 -23.29
C THR A 55 -36.33 25.63 -22.78
N ASN A 56 -35.31 25.41 -23.60
CA ASN A 56 -33.95 25.78 -23.26
C ASN A 56 -33.30 26.60 -24.39
N LEU A 57 -32.35 27.45 -24.00
CA LEU A 57 -31.63 28.34 -24.91
C LEU A 57 -30.89 27.59 -26.03
N LYS A 58 -30.49 26.33 -25.81
CA LYS A 58 -29.77 25.55 -26.81
C LYS A 58 -30.68 25.06 -27.93
N GLU A 59 -31.90 24.66 -27.61
CA GLU A 59 -32.93 24.31 -28.59
C GLU A 59 -33.30 25.53 -29.43
N ILE A 60 -33.56 26.66 -28.77
CA ILE A 60 -33.85 27.94 -29.45
C ILE A 60 -32.66 28.34 -30.35
N ALA A 61 -31.43 28.18 -29.85
CA ALA A 61 -30.20 28.46 -30.61
C ALA A 61 -30.02 27.57 -31.83
N ALA A 62 -30.25 26.27 -31.69
CA ALA A 62 -30.11 25.32 -32.79
C ALA A 62 -31.13 25.61 -33.90
N GLU A 63 -32.37 25.94 -33.53
CA GLU A 63 -33.46 26.16 -34.47
C GLU A 63 -33.36 27.52 -35.18
N VAL A 64 -33.03 28.59 -34.45
CA VAL A 64 -32.86 29.94 -35.02
C VAL A 64 -31.48 30.12 -35.69
N LYS A 65 -30.56 29.16 -35.50
CA LYS A 65 -29.16 29.19 -35.99
C LYS A 65 -28.37 30.40 -35.48
N ILE A 66 -28.57 30.75 -34.22
CA ILE A 66 -27.86 31.82 -33.50
C ILE A 66 -27.29 31.22 -32.21
N SER A 67 -26.08 31.61 -31.77
CA SER A 67 -25.54 31.06 -30.53
C SER A 67 -26.43 31.31 -29.29
N PRO A 68 -26.36 30.42 -28.27
CA PRO A 68 -27.10 30.60 -27.03
C PRO A 68 -26.78 31.92 -26.30
N ALA A 69 -25.57 32.45 -26.46
CA ALA A 69 -25.14 33.69 -25.84
C ALA A 69 -25.86 34.90 -26.45
N THR A 70 -25.94 34.95 -27.78
CA THR A 70 -26.63 36.03 -28.50
C THR A 70 -28.14 35.98 -28.25
N ILE A 71 -28.76 34.79 -28.21
CA ILE A 71 -30.19 34.67 -27.84
C ILE A 71 -30.42 35.15 -26.41
N GLN A 72 -29.56 34.81 -25.46
CA GLN A 72 -29.69 35.29 -24.08
C GLN A 72 -29.61 36.82 -24.00
N ALA A 73 -28.70 37.44 -24.76
CA ALA A 73 -28.58 38.89 -24.84
C ALA A 73 -29.83 39.53 -25.48
N PHE A 74 -30.33 38.95 -26.57
CA PHE A 74 -31.51 39.40 -27.31
C PHE A 74 -32.77 39.33 -26.43
N VAL A 75 -33.06 38.16 -25.86
CA VAL A 75 -34.20 37.92 -24.95
C VAL A 75 -34.17 38.87 -23.76
N SER A 76 -32.98 39.11 -23.18
CA SER A 76 -32.82 40.03 -22.06
C SER A 76 -33.05 41.49 -22.45
N TYR A 77 -32.62 41.90 -23.65
CA TYR A 77 -32.77 43.28 -24.12
C TYR A 77 -34.23 43.61 -24.44
N TYR A 78 -34.95 42.70 -25.11
CA TYR A 78 -36.35 42.89 -25.50
C TYR A 78 -37.37 42.43 -24.45
N GLY A 79 -36.93 41.91 -23.30
CA GLY A 79 -37.84 41.48 -22.23
C GLY A 79 -38.70 40.25 -22.57
N ILE A 80 -38.24 39.40 -23.50
CA ILE A 80 -38.96 38.19 -23.90
C ILE A 80 -38.97 37.21 -22.72
N LYS A 81 -40.15 36.78 -22.28
CA LYS A 81 -40.28 35.85 -21.15
C LYS A 81 -40.04 34.41 -21.62
N LEU A 82 -38.88 33.86 -21.29
CA LEU A 82 -38.64 32.43 -21.52
C LEU A 82 -39.56 31.58 -20.62
N PRO A 83 -40.13 30.48 -21.12
CA PRO A 83 -40.92 29.56 -20.31
C PRO A 83 -40.09 29.09 -19.11
N ARG A 84 -40.56 29.42 -17.90
CA ARG A 84 -39.81 29.18 -16.65
C ARG A 84 -39.61 27.68 -16.42
N ARG A 85 -38.40 27.16 -16.69
CA ARG A 85 -37.69 26.03 -16.03
C ARG A 85 -38.49 24.77 -15.60
N ALA A 86 -39.69 24.49 -16.13
CA ALA A 86 -40.48 23.32 -15.73
C ALA A 86 -39.73 22.01 -16.03
N LEU A 87 -38.98 21.96 -17.14
CA LEU A 87 -38.20 20.78 -17.53
C LEU A 87 -36.87 20.63 -16.78
N TYR A 88 -36.30 21.71 -16.23
CA TYR A 88 -35.11 21.60 -15.38
C TYR A 88 -35.43 20.87 -14.07
N LYS A 89 -36.63 21.06 -13.52
CA LYS A 89 -37.10 20.29 -12.37
C LYS A 89 -37.30 18.82 -12.72
N SER A 90 -37.94 18.51 -13.86
CA SER A 90 -38.16 17.14 -14.32
C SER A 90 -36.86 16.37 -14.56
N ARG A 91 -35.88 16.95 -15.26
CA ARG A 91 -34.57 16.30 -15.47
C ARG A 91 -33.81 16.10 -14.15
N GLN A 92 -33.84 17.09 -13.25
CA GLN A 92 -33.22 16.92 -11.95
C GLN A 92 -33.90 15.82 -11.14
N GLU A 93 -35.22 15.70 -11.20
CA GLU A 93 -35.96 14.63 -10.53
C GLU A 93 -35.63 13.26 -11.09
N ALA A 94 -35.51 13.12 -12.42
CA ALA A 94 -35.05 11.89 -13.06
C ALA A 94 -33.64 11.49 -12.58
N ILE A 95 -32.68 12.43 -12.62
CA ILE A 95 -31.31 12.19 -12.12
C ILE A 95 -31.32 11.79 -10.64
N ARG A 96 -32.16 12.44 -9.84
CA ARG A 96 -32.29 12.15 -8.39
C ARG A 96 -32.83 10.75 -8.13
N ALA A 97 -33.83 10.33 -8.90
CA ALA A 97 -34.40 8.99 -8.83
C ALA A 97 -33.37 7.93 -9.24
N GLU A 98 -32.61 8.20 -10.31
CA GLU A 98 -31.56 7.31 -10.79
C GLU A 98 -30.45 7.14 -9.74
N ILE A 99 -29.97 8.23 -9.13
CA ILE A 99 -28.97 8.14 -8.04
C ILE A 99 -29.51 7.31 -6.87
N LYS A 100 -30.78 7.45 -6.51
CA LYS A 100 -31.40 6.67 -5.42
C LYS A 100 -31.41 5.17 -5.72
N ASN A 101 -31.70 4.76 -6.95
CA ASN A 101 -31.63 3.35 -7.35
C ASN A 101 -30.20 2.79 -7.26
N MET A 102 -29.22 3.57 -7.73
CA MET A 102 -27.81 3.17 -7.71
C MET A 102 -27.23 3.06 -6.29
N VAL A 103 -27.80 3.78 -5.30
CA VAL A 103 -27.46 3.60 -3.88
C VAL A 103 -27.72 2.16 -3.44
N GLY A 104 -28.89 1.61 -3.77
CA GLY A 104 -29.26 0.23 -3.42
C GLY A 104 -28.38 -0.82 -4.13
N GLU A 105 -27.90 -0.51 -5.33
CA GLU A 105 -26.96 -1.36 -6.08
C GLU A 105 -25.51 -1.30 -5.55
N GLY A 106 -25.21 -0.36 -4.64
CA GLY A 106 -23.88 -0.19 -4.08
C GLY A 106 -22.81 0.21 -5.11
N LEU A 107 -23.18 0.98 -6.15
CA LEU A 107 -22.21 1.52 -7.11
C LEU A 107 -21.24 2.50 -6.44
N THR A 108 -20.07 2.70 -7.06
CA THR A 108 -19.14 3.75 -6.63
C THR A 108 -19.65 5.13 -7.05
N LEU A 109 -19.27 6.17 -6.31
CA LEU A 109 -19.66 7.56 -6.64
C LEU A 109 -19.21 7.99 -8.05
N ARG A 110 -18.12 7.40 -8.57
CA ARG A 110 -17.62 7.66 -9.92
C ARG A 110 -18.55 7.01 -10.96
N GLU A 111 -18.85 5.73 -10.81
CA GLU A 111 -19.80 5.02 -11.70
C GLU A 111 -21.18 5.69 -11.71
N MET A 112 -21.65 6.15 -10.55
CA MET A 112 -22.90 6.93 -10.47
C MET A 112 -22.80 8.23 -11.26
N GLY A 113 -21.71 8.96 -11.08
CA GLY A 113 -21.47 10.25 -11.74
C GLY A 113 -21.37 10.12 -13.26
N ASP A 114 -20.64 9.11 -13.73
CA ASP A 114 -20.46 8.81 -15.15
C ASP A 114 -21.81 8.47 -15.81
N LYS A 115 -22.70 7.74 -15.12
CA LYS A 115 -24.05 7.42 -15.61
C LYS A 115 -24.97 8.64 -15.74
N VAL A 116 -24.99 9.52 -14.73
CA VAL A 116 -25.93 10.66 -14.70
C VAL A 116 -25.34 11.96 -15.26
N GLY A 117 -24.09 11.95 -15.70
CA GLY A 117 -23.38 13.13 -16.19
C GLY A 117 -23.07 14.16 -15.11
N ILE A 118 -22.80 13.72 -13.88
CA ILE A 118 -22.43 14.59 -12.74
C ILE A 118 -21.05 14.18 -12.22
N VAL A 119 -20.23 15.16 -11.86
CA VAL A 119 -18.93 14.88 -11.23
C VAL A 119 -19.10 14.12 -9.90
N LYS A 120 -18.18 13.21 -9.59
CA LYS A 120 -18.18 12.39 -8.35
C LYS A 120 -18.54 13.17 -7.08
N GLU A 121 -17.99 14.39 -6.93
CA GLU A 121 -18.22 15.23 -5.75
C GLU A 121 -19.66 15.76 -5.67
N GLY A 122 -20.28 16.03 -6.82
CA GLY A 122 -21.69 16.39 -6.89
C GLY A 122 -22.61 15.28 -6.41
N VAL A 123 -22.30 14.02 -6.79
CA VAL A 123 -23.03 12.84 -6.28
C VAL A 123 -22.86 12.70 -4.77
N ARG A 124 -21.64 12.87 -4.25
CA ARG A 124 -21.36 12.82 -2.80
C ARG A 124 -22.19 13.84 -2.03
N LEU A 125 -22.16 15.11 -2.45
CA LEU A 125 -22.92 16.18 -1.81
C LEU A 125 -24.42 15.94 -1.89
N TYR A 126 -24.90 15.39 -3.00
CA TYR A 126 -26.31 15.01 -3.15
C TYR A 126 -26.72 13.95 -2.12
N LEU A 127 -25.93 12.87 -1.95
CA LEU A 127 -26.22 11.82 -0.98
C LEU A 127 -26.25 12.34 0.46
N ILE A 128 -25.29 13.21 0.82
CA ILE A 128 -25.22 13.83 2.16
C ILE A 128 -26.46 14.70 2.40
N ARG A 129 -26.80 15.60 1.46
CA ARG A 129 -27.96 16.50 1.59
C ARG A 129 -29.29 15.76 1.68
N ARG A 130 -29.36 14.51 1.23
CA ARG A 130 -30.57 13.68 1.25
C ARG A 130 -30.58 12.61 2.34
N GLY A 131 -29.55 12.55 3.19
CA GLY A 131 -29.44 11.50 4.22
C GLY A 131 -29.29 10.08 3.65
N LEU A 132 -28.85 9.94 2.39
CA LEU A 132 -28.68 8.65 1.71
C LEU A 132 -27.25 8.10 1.82
N TYR A 133 -26.35 8.86 2.43
CA TYR A 133 -24.92 8.53 2.45
C TYR A 133 -24.63 7.24 3.24
N ASP A 134 -25.29 7.04 4.39
CA ASP A 134 -25.09 5.84 5.21
C ASP A 134 -25.64 4.57 4.53
N ALA A 135 -26.84 4.65 3.95
CA ALA A 135 -27.43 3.56 3.16
C ALA A 135 -26.52 3.17 1.96
N TRP A 136 -25.85 4.14 1.35
CA TRP A 136 -24.86 3.89 0.31
C TRP A 136 -23.61 3.17 0.85
N ILE A 137 -23.10 3.58 2.01
CA ILE A 137 -21.97 2.89 2.66
C ILE A 137 -22.31 1.43 2.94
N GLU A 138 -23.50 1.17 3.48
CA GLU A 138 -23.98 -0.18 3.78
C GLU A 138 -24.11 -1.03 2.52
N SER A 139 -24.75 -0.50 1.48
CA SER A 139 -24.91 -1.19 0.20
C SER A 139 -23.56 -1.50 -0.45
N LYS A 140 -22.59 -0.58 -0.35
CA LYS A 140 -21.22 -0.80 -0.81
C LYS A 140 -20.50 -1.87 -0.01
N LYS A 141 -20.67 -1.91 1.32
CA LYS A 141 -20.12 -2.98 2.18
C LYS A 141 -20.73 -4.33 1.81
N ARG A 142 -22.05 -4.40 1.60
CA ARG A 142 -22.76 -5.61 1.16
C ARG A 142 -22.22 -6.12 -0.17
N LYS A 143 -22.19 -5.28 -1.21
CA LYS A 143 -21.64 -5.63 -2.53
C LYS A 143 -20.18 -6.09 -2.46
N LYS A 144 -19.37 -5.51 -1.58
CA LYS A 144 -17.98 -5.94 -1.36
C LYS A 144 -17.92 -7.33 -0.74
N ARG A 145 -18.80 -7.66 0.21
CA ARG A 145 -18.91 -9.02 0.79
C ARG A 145 -19.37 -10.01 -0.27
N GLU A 146 -20.44 -9.71 -1.00
CA GLU A 146 -20.93 -10.54 -2.11
C GLU A 146 -19.84 -10.82 -3.14
N ARG A 147 -19.09 -9.79 -3.58
CA ARG A 147 -17.96 -9.98 -4.50
C ARG A 147 -16.87 -10.88 -3.91
N LYS A 148 -16.56 -10.74 -2.62
CA LYS A 148 -15.59 -11.59 -1.94
C LYS A 148 -16.09 -13.04 -1.88
N ASP A 149 -17.37 -13.24 -1.58
CA ASP A 149 -17.98 -14.56 -1.50
C ASP A 149 -18.06 -15.22 -2.88
N THR A 150 -18.43 -14.47 -3.93
CA THR A 150 -18.38 -14.96 -5.32
C THR A 150 -16.97 -15.30 -5.74
N ALA A 151 -15.99 -14.46 -5.44
CA ALA A 151 -14.58 -14.73 -5.74
C ALA A 151 -14.08 -15.98 -5.01
N GLN A 152 -14.44 -16.15 -3.74
CA GLN A 152 -14.11 -17.35 -2.97
C GLN A 152 -14.72 -18.61 -3.60
N LYS A 153 -16.02 -18.57 -3.96
CA LYS A 153 -16.68 -19.67 -4.66
C LYS A 153 -15.97 -20.04 -5.96
N LEU A 154 -15.53 -19.05 -6.74
CA LEU A 154 -14.77 -19.29 -7.97
C LEU A 154 -13.41 -19.92 -7.68
N VAL A 155 -12.70 -19.46 -6.65
CA VAL A 155 -11.44 -20.08 -6.18
C VAL A 155 -11.68 -21.53 -5.78
N ASP A 156 -12.75 -21.83 -5.04
CA ASP A 156 -13.06 -23.19 -4.60
C ASP A 156 -13.37 -24.12 -5.79
N ILE A 157 -14.12 -23.62 -6.79
CA ILE A 157 -14.40 -24.36 -8.04
C ILE A 157 -13.11 -24.63 -8.82
N LEU A 158 -12.23 -23.63 -8.94
CA LEU A 158 -10.94 -23.77 -9.62
C LEU A 158 -10.04 -24.77 -8.87
N ALA A 159 -10.02 -24.72 -7.54
CA ALA A 159 -9.26 -25.65 -6.72
C ALA A 159 -9.75 -27.10 -6.91
N LEU A 160 -11.07 -27.33 -6.94
CA LEU A 160 -11.65 -28.63 -7.24
C LEU A 160 -11.27 -29.11 -8.65
N ARG A 161 -11.32 -28.23 -9.65
CA ARG A 161 -10.95 -28.58 -11.02
C ARG A 161 -9.46 -28.90 -11.17
N ILE A 162 -8.60 -28.12 -10.52
CA ILE A 162 -7.16 -28.37 -10.47
C ILE A 162 -6.90 -29.73 -9.81
N ASN A 163 -7.52 -30.00 -8.66
CA ASN A 163 -7.37 -31.28 -7.97
C ASN A 163 -7.79 -32.46 -8.85
N ALA A 164 -8.86 -32.33 -9.63
CA ALA A 164 -9.27 -33.37 -10.58
C ALA A 164 -8.25 -33.56 -11.72
N LEU A 165 -7.69 -32.47 -12.26
CA LEU A 165 -6.73 -32.53 -13.37
C LEU A 165 -5.34 -33.05 -12.96
N ILE A 166 -4.96 -32.92 -11.69
CA ILE A 166 -3.64 -33.37 -11.22
C ILE A 166 -3.64 -34.82 -10.74
N GLN A 167 -4.80 -35.50 -10.62
CA GLN A 167 -4.88 -36.87 -10.06
C GLN A 167 -3.95 -37.86 -10.78
N ASP A 168 -3.78 -37.71 -12.09
CA ASP A 168 -2.98 -38.61 -12.92
C ASP A 168 -1.50 -38.21 -13.02
N LEU A 169 -1.11 -37.07 -12.44
CA LEU A 169 0.28 -36.61 -12.46
C LEU A 169 1.12 -37.31 -11.40
N PRO A 170 2.45 -37.44 -11.58
CA PRO A 170 3.33 -37.92 -10.52
C PRO A 170 3.23 -37.05 -9.27
N TRP A 171 3.34 -37.66 -8.09
CA TRP A 171 3.13 -37.01 -6.78
C TRP A 171 3.85 -35.66 -6.63
N ALA A 172 5.11 -35.57 -7.09
CA ALA A 172 5.90 -34.34 -7.00
C ALA A 172 5.27 -33.17 -7.80
N HIS A 173 4.72 -33.46 -8.98
CA HIS A 173 4.01 -32.49 -9.80
C HIS A 173 2.70 -32.06 -9.14
N GLN A 174 1.96 -33.00 -8.54
CA GLN A 174 0.73 -32.68 -7.80
C GLN A 174 1.01 -31.67 -6.67
N LYS A 175 2.04 -31.93 -5.86
CA LYS A 175 2.44 -31.05 -4.75
C LYS A 175 2.99 -29.70 -5.23
N ALA A 176 3.75 -29.67 -6.31
CA ALA A 176 4.22 -28.42 -6.91
C ALA A 176 3.05 -27.52 -7.36
N ILE A 177 2.04 -28.08 -8.02
CA ILE A 177 0.83 -27.35 -8.45
C ILE A 177 0.01 -26.89 -7.25
N GLN A 178 -0.17 -27.74 -6.23
CA GLN A 178 -0.86 -27.37 -4.99
C GLN A 178 -0.19 -26.16 -4.31
N TYR A 179 1.13 -26.15 -4.21
CA TYR A 179 1.87 -25.02 -3.64
C TYR A 179 1.68 -23.74 -4.48
N GLN A 180 1.81 -23.83 -5.81
CA GLN A 180 1.61 -22.67 -6.69
C GLN A 180 0.19 -22.09 -6.59
N HIS A 181 -0.82 -22.94 -6.44
CA HIS A 181 -2.20 -22.50 -6.22
C HIS A 181 -2.35 -21.72 -4.91
N GLN A 182 -1.70 -22.18 -3.83
CA GLN A 182 -1.69 -21.43 -2.56
C GLN A 182 -0.96 -20.09 -2.67
N ILE A 183 0.08 -19.97 -3.51
CA ILE A 183 0.73 -18.68 -3.82
C ILE A 183 -0.27 -17.70 -4.45
N LEU A 184 -1.10 -18.14 -5.40
CA LEU A 184 -2.08 -17.26 -6.07
C LEU A 184 -3.09 -16.64 -5.10
N LEU A 185 -3.32 -17.30 -3.96
CA LEU A 185 -4.21 -16.83 -2.89
C LEU A 185 -3.51 -15.93 -1.86
N GLY A 186 -2.18 -15.78 -1.91
CA GLY A 186 -1.40 -15.12 -0.85
C GLY A 186 -0.14 -14.35 -1.31
N LYS A 187 0.66 -13.89 -0.33
CA LYS A 187 1.92 -13.16 -0.54
C LYS A 187 3.14 -14.08 -0.38
N TYR A 188 3.12 -15.22 -1.07
CA TYR A 188 4.17 -16.23 -0.95
C TYR A 188 5.25 -16.05 -2.03
N LEU A 189 6.42 -16.66 -1.80
CA LEU A 189 7.56 -16.59 -2.72
C LEU A 189 7.21 -17.33 -4.02
N LYS A 190 7.29 -16.63 -5.15
CA LYS A 190 7.17 -17.25 -6.48
C LYS A 190 8.46 -18.00 -6.80
N LEU A 191 8.37 -19.33 -6.87
CA LEU A 191 9.47 -20.20 -7.29
C LEU A 191 9.16 -20.80 -8.67
N PRO A 192 10.20 -21.06 -9.51
CA PRO A 192 10.02 -21.79 -10.75
C PRO A 192 9.38 -23.15 -10.50
N TYR A 193 8.54 -23.59 -11.44
CA TYR A 193 7.81 -24.84 -11.32
C TYR A 193 8.75 -26.04 -11.18
N GLU A 194 9.80 -26.06 -11.99
CA GLU A 194 10.82 -27.10 -12.07
C GLU A 194 11.55 -27.25 -10.74
N THR A 195 11.83 -26.14 -10.04
CA THR A 195 12.48 -26.17 -8.73
C THR A 195 11.57 -26.77 -7.66
N LEU A 196 10.25 -26.53 -7.73
CA LEU A 196 9.27 -27.14 -6.83
C LEU A 196 9.14 -28.64 -7.09
N VAL A 197 9.03 -29.05 -8.36
CA VAL A 197 8.99 -30.46 -8.74
C VAL A 197 10.23 -31.19 -8.23
N ALA A 198 11.42 -30.66 -8.48
CA ALA A 198 12.68 -31.26 -8.02
C ALA A 198 12.75 -31.37 -6.49
N LEU A 199 12.27 -30.36 -5.75
CA LEU A 199 12.19 -30.40 -4.29
C LEU A 199 11.28 -31.54 -3.81
N PHE A 200 10.07 -31.64 -4.37
CA PHE A 200 9.10 -32.66 -3.97
C PHE A 200 9.52 -34.07 -4.42
N GLU A 201 10.15 -34.21 -5.57
CA GLU A 201 10.67 -35.49 -6.05
C GLU A 201 11.75 -36.04 -5.11
N ARG A 202 12.72 -35.20 -4.71
CA ARG A 202 13.73 -35.58 -3.71
C ARG A 202 13.12 -35.95 -2.37
N TYR A 203 12.12 -35.17 -1.92
CA TYR A 203 11.39 -35.46 -0.69
C TYR A 203 10.67 -36.82 -0.79
N TYR A 204 10.00 -37.10 -1.91
CA TYR A 204 9.27 -38.35 -2.11
C TYR A 204 10.20 -39.56 -2.19
N GLN A 205 11.29 -39.46 -2.95
CA GLN A 205 12.30 -40.52 -3.05
C GLN A 205 12.94 -40.83 -1.69
N ALA A 206 13.30 -39.80 -0.91
CA ALA A 206 13.85 -40.01 0.41
C ALA A 206 12.84 -40.67 1.36
N ARG A 207 11.56 -40.27 1.30
CA ARG A 207 10.48 -40.86 2.10
C ARG A 207 10.25 -42.33 1.77
N ASN A 208 10.22 -42.69 0.49
CA ASN A 208 10.01 -44.08 0.04
C ASN A 208 11.20 -45.00 0.37
N ASN A 209 12.40 -44.43 0.50
CA ASN A 209 13.61 -45.18 0.85
C ASN A 209 13.90 -45.18 2.36
N ASP A 210 12.94 -44.76 3.21
CA ASP A 210 13.11 -44.58 4.66
C ASP A 210 14.33 -43.72 5.06
N LYS A 211 14.80 -42.85 4.16
CA LYS A 211 15.93 -41.96 4.38
C LYS A 211 15.42 -40.61 4.86
N LYS A 212 15.90 -40.16 6.03
CA LYS A 212 15.61 -38.81 6.52
C LYS A 212 16.62 -37.83 5.92
N LEU A 213 16.13 -36.87 5.14
CA LEU A 213 16.92 -35.74 4.66
C LEU A 213 16.62 -34.48 5.47
N SER A 214 17.66 -33.75 5.84
CA SER A 214 17.54 -32.42 6.40
C SER A 214 17.00 -31.45 5.35
N LEU A 215 16.41 -30.34 5.78
CA LEU A 215 15.97 -29.27 4.86
C LEU A 215 17.13 -28.72 4.02
N ARG A 216 18.36 -28.81 4.53
CA ARG A 216 19.56 -28.38 3.80
C ARG A 216 19.88 -29.34 2.66
N GLU A 217 19.85 -30.65 2.92
CA GLU A 217 20.07 -31.68 1.91
C GLU A 217 18.95 -31.69 0.86
N LEU A 218 17.70 -31.49 1.26
CA LEU A 218 16.57 -31.36 0.32
C LEU A 218 16.78 -30.21 -0.67
N CYS A 219 17.30 -29.08 -0.18
CA CYS A 219 17.61 -27.90 -0.98
C CYS A 219 18.92 -27.96 -1.76
N ASP A 220 19.75 -29.01 -1.65
CA ASP A 220 21.11 -28.97 -2.16
C ASP A 220 21.16 -28.84 -3.69
N GLY A 221 21.79 -27.79 -4.22
CA GLY A 221 21.75 -27.48 -5.66
C GLY A 221 20.40 -26.96 -6.17
N LEU A 222 19.42 -26.71 -5.30
CA LEU A 222 18.22 -25.94 -5.64
C LEU A 222 18.41 -24.48 -5.20
N SER A 223 17.95 -23.52 -5.98
CA SER A 223 17.97 -22.09 -5.62
C SER A 223 16.92 -21.73 -4.56
N ILE A 224 16.77 -22.55 -3.51
CA ILE A 224 15.79 -22.41 -2.42
C ILE A 224 16.52 -22.44 -1.08
N SER A 225 16.26 -21.46 -0.22
CA SER A 225 16.76 -21.51 1.16
C SER A 225 16.07 -22.61 1.97
N PHE A 226 16.79 -23.27 2.88
CA PHE A 226 16.23 -24.33 3.74
C PHE A 226 14.98 -23.87 4.52
N GLY A 227 14.93 -22.59 4.93
CA GLY A 227 13.78 -22.02 5.61
C GLY A 227 12.53 -21.93 4.72
N ASN A 228 12.72 -21.63 3.43
CA ASN A 228 11.64 -21.64 2.45
C ASN A 228 11.17 -23.06 2.14
N ALA A 229 12.08 -24.04 2.01
CA ALA A 229 11.67 -25.44 1.83
C ALA A 229 10.79 -25.96 2.96
N GLY A 230 11.15 -25.68 4.23
CA GLY A 230 10.30 -26.05 5.36
C GLY A 230 8.92 -25.40 5.31
N ARG A 231 8.83 -24.15 4.86
CA ARG A 231 7.54 -23.47 4.64
C ARG A 231 6.76 -24.10 3.49
N ILE A 232 7.41 -24.39 2.35
CA ILE A 232 6.79 -25.00 1.17
C ILE A 232 6.13 -26.33 1.54
N LEU A 233 6.87 -27.21 2.22
CA LEU A 233 6.35 -28.51 2.69
C LEU A 233 5.13 -28.32 3.59
N LYS A 234 5.23 -27.42 4.58
CA LYS A 234 4.14 -27.16 5.53
C LYS A 234 2.85 -26.68 4.84
N GLU A 235 2.98 -25.79 3.86
CA GLU A 235 1.82 -25.23 3.15
C GLU A 235 1.08 -26.32 2.36
N VAL A 236 1.78 -27.31 1.80
CA VAL A 236 1.17 -28.47 1.12
C VAL A 236 0.82 -29.64 2.06
N GLY A 237 0.84 -29.40 3.38
CA GLY A 237 0.47 -30.38 4.41
C GLY A 237 1.51 -31.46 4.68
N GLU A 238 2.75 -31.29 4.22
CA GLU A 238 3.86 -32.21 4.50
C GLU A 238 4.74 -31.69 5.64
N GLU A 239 5.28 -32.62 6.44
CA GLU A 239 6.20 -32.27 7.52
C GLU A 239 7.66 -32.48 7.11
N PRO A 240 8.61 -31.64 7.58
CA PRO A 240 10.04 -31.94 7.43
C PRO A 240 10.38 -33.30 8.05
N MET A 241 11.26 -34.08 7.41
CA MET A 241 11.56 -35.46 7.81
C MET A 241 12.25 -35.60 9.18
N TYR A 242 12.99 -34.57 9.60
CA TYR A 242 13.58 -34.48 10.94
C TYR A 242 12.61 -33.85 11.97
N GLY A 243 11.33 -33.74 11.61
CA GLY A 243 10.32 -33.03 12.37
C GLY A 243 10.52 -31.52 12.34
N ILE A 244 9.63 -30.81 13.04
CA ILE A 244 9.84 -29.41 13.37
C ILE A 244 11.06 -29.38 14.29
N ASN A 245 12.15 -28.71 13.89
CA ASN A 245 13.32 -28.47 14.73
C ASN A 245 12.85 -28.18 16.16
N ILE A 246 12.98 -29.17 17.04
CA ILE A 246 12.58 -29.03 18.44
C ILE A 246 13.54 -27.98 18.96
N LYS A 247 13.04 -26.76 19.11
CA LYS A 247 13.82 -25.68 19.67
C LYS A 247 14.16 -26.13 21.08
N HIS A 248 15.40 -26.55 21.31
CA HIS A 248 15.86 -26.81 22.67
C HIS A 248 15.67 -25.51 23.44
N PRO A 249 14.70 -25.44 24.36
CA PRO A 249 14.45 -24.21 25.07
C PRO A 249 15.73 -23.87 25.83
N ALA A 250 16.17 -22.62 25.76
CA ALA A 250 17.28 -22.19 26.60
C ALA A 250 16.98 -22.56 28.06
N PRO A 251 17.98 -23.04 28.83
CA PRO A 251 17.82 -23.33 30.25
C PRO A 251 17.15 -22.17 30.98
N LYS A 252 16.34 -22.47 32.01
CA LYS A 252 15.57 -21.45 32.76
C LYS A 252 16.48 -20.33 33.26
N GLU A 253 17.66 -20.68 33.76
CA GLU A 253 18.69 -19.74 34.21
C GLU A 253 19.10 -18.74 33.11
N LYS A 254 19.42 -19.23 31.91
CA LYS A 254 19.77 -18.37 30.77
C LYS A 254 18.62 -17.47 30.34
N LYS A 255 17.36 -17.94 30.43
CA LYS A 255 16.17 -17.12 30.14
C LYS A 255 16.02 -15.96 31.13
N GLU A 256 16.24 -16.21 32.43
CA GLU A 256 16.22 -15.15 33.44
C GLU A 256 17.38 -14.17 33.25
N ALA A 257 18.57 -14.66 32.88
CA ALA A 257 19.70 -13.80 32.55
C ALA A 257 19.41 -12.90 31.34
N ILE A 258 18.77 -13.43 30.29
CA ILE A 258 18.34 -12.63 29.14
C ILE A 258 17.33 -11.55 29.55
N LYS A 259 16.38 -11.85 30.44
CA LYS A 259 15.42 -10.86 30.94
C LYS A 259 16.14 -9.72 31.68
N ARG A 260 17.11 -10.03 32.54
CA ARG A 260 17.96 -9.02 33.21
C ARG A 260 18.74 -8.19 32.19
N GLY A 261 19.24 -8.84 31.15
CA GLY A 261 19.95 -8.22 30.04
C GLY A 261 19.17 -7.13 29.30
N TYR A 262 17.83 -7.18 29.29
CA TYR A 262 16.99 -6.22 28.56
C TYR A 262 17.18 -4.76 29.03
N GLY A 263 17.48 -4.54 30.31
CA GLY A 263 17.72 -3.21 30.88
C GLY A 263 19.17 -2.72 30.81
N LEU A 264 20.08 -3.56 30.31
CA LEU A 264 21.51 -3.27 30.28
C LEU A 264 21.89 -2.42 29.07
N LYS A 265 23.07 -1.79 29.12
CA LYS A 265 23.61 -1.01 28.01
C LYS A 265 24.32 -1.87 26.95
N MET A 266 24.23 -3.19 27.05
CA MET A 266 24.83 -4.16 26.14
C MET A 266 23.91 -4.50 24.97
N SER A 267 24.46 -4.69 23.77
CA SER A 267 23.65 -5.16 22.64
C SER A 267 23.19 -6.61 22.83
N ALA A 268 22.17 -7.03 22.07
CA ALA A 268 21.72 -8.42 22.08
C ALA A 268 22.85 -9.41 21.68
N THR A 269 23.77 -8.99 20.82
CA THR A 269 24.95 -9.79 20.44
C THR A 269 25.94 -9.90 21.59
N ASP A 270 26.19 -8.82 22.33
CA ASP A 270 27.08 -8.85 23.50
C ASP A 270 26.51 -9.76 24.60
N ILE A 271 25.21 -9.66 24.87
CA ILE A 271 24.52 -10.50 25.86
C ILE A 271 24.55 -11.98 25.44
N ALA A 272 24.33 -12.24 24.15
CA ALA A 272 24.40 -13.60 23.60
C ALA A 272 25.80 -14.21 23.77
N TYR A 273 26.85 -13.42 23.56
CA TYR A 273 28.24 -13.81 23.78
C TYR A 273 28.46 -14.23 25.24
N PHE A 274 28.14 -13.37 26.20
CA PHE A 274 28.38 -13.66 27.62
C PHE A 274 27.56 -14.84 28.14
N LEU A 275 26.33 -15.04 27.65
CA LEU A 275 25.49 -16.15 28.07
C LEU A 275 25.76 -17.45 27.31
N GLY A 276 26.61 -17.44 26.28
CA GLY A 276 26.82 -18.59 25.40
C GLY A 276 25.51 -19.08 24.77
N VAL A 277 24.73 -18.16 24.18
CA VAL A 277 23.48 -18.45 23.46
C VAL A 277 23.49 -17.77 22.09
N SER A 278 22.52 -18.11 21.22
CA SER A 278 22.43 -17.48 19.91
C SER A 278 21.85 -16.05 19.99
N PRO A 279 22.40 -15.06 19.25
CA PRO A 279 21.85 -13.69 19.21
C PRO A 279 20.36 -13.61 18.83
N PRO A 280 19.83 -14.41 17.87
CA PRO A 280 18.41 -14.40 17.56
C PRO A 280 17.50 -14.75 18.75
N LEU A 281 17.98 -15.59 19.67
CA LEU A 281 17.24 -15.96 20.87
C LEU A 281 17.13 -14.79 21.85
N VAL A 282 18.19 -14.00 22.01
CA VAL A 282 18.18 -12.76 22.82
C VAL A 282 17.29 -11.70 22.18
N ILE A 283 17.42 -11.48 20.86
CA ILE A 283 16.59 -10.51 20.11
C ILE A 283 15.10 -10.87 20.23
N GLN A 284 14.72 -12.14 20.05
CA GLN A 284 13.33 -12.57 20.19
C GLN A 284 12.81 -12.39 21.62
N ALA A 285 13.63 -12.65 22.64
CA ALA A 285 13.26 -12.39 24.02
C ALA A 285 13.03 -10.89 24.27
N PHE A 286 13.90 -10.03 23.72
CA PHE A 286 13.77 -8.59 23.85
C PHE A 286 12.48 -8.07 23.23
N ILE A 287 12.17 -8.49 22.00
CA ILE A 287 10.93 -8.13 21.31
C ILE A 287 9.69 -8.51 22.14
N ARG A 288 9.73 -9.63 22.88
CA ARG A 288 8.62 -10.06 23.74
C ARG A 288 8.50 -9.25 25.03
N ILE A 289 9.62 -8.77 25.57
CA ILE A 289 9.64 -7.93 26.77
C ILE A 289 9.18 -6.51 26.43
N GLY A 290 9.57 -5.98 25.28
CA GLY A 290 9.12 -4.66 24.82
C GLY A 290 9.82 -4.19 23.54
N THR A 291 9.43 -3.00 23.08
CA THR A 291 10.13 -2.31 22.00
C THR A 291 11.13 -1.31 22.58
N GLY A 292 12.26 -1.09 21.90
CA GLY A 292 13.17 0.01 22.21
C GLY A 292 14.27 -0.27 23.24
N HIS A 293 14.81 -1.49 23.30
CA HIS A 293 16.06 -1.76 24.01
C HIS A 293 17.17 -0.81 23.50
N LYS A 294 17.67 0.06 24.38
CA LYS A 294 18.75 1.01 24.09
C LYS A 294 20.06 0.41 24.57
N PHE A 295 20.98 0.24 23.66
CA PHE A 295 22.36 -0.16 23.98
C PHE A 295 23.31 0.98 23.64
N GLU A 296 24.48 0.97 24.28
CA GLU A 296 25.55 1.94 24.06
C GLU A 296 26.84 1.19 23.74
N PHE A 297 27.68 1.77 22.88
CA PHE A 297 29.04 1.30 22.70
C PHE A 297 29.95 1.92 23.77
N LEU A 298 31.03 1.24 24.14
CA LEU A 298 31.99 1.76 25.12
C LEU A 298 32.79 2.93 24.53
N GLY A 299 33.09 2.88 23.23
CA GLY A 299 33.84 3.90 22.52
C GLY A 299 33.88 3.67 21.01
N TYR A 300 34.59 4.57 20.32
CA TYR A 300 34.76 4.54 18.87
C TYR A 300 36.22 4.85 18.51
N LYS A 301 36.79 4.10 17.56
CA LYS A 301 38.11 4.39 17.00
C LYS A 301 38.17 3.97 15.53
N ASN A 302 38.55 4.90 14.65
CA ASN A 302 38.63 4.68 13.20
C ASN A 302 37.35 4.03 12.64
N GLU A 303 36.19 4.61 12.97
CA GLU A 303 34.85 4.15 12.58
C GLU A 303 34.42 2.77 13.13
N LYS A 304 35.33 2.01 13.73
CA LYS A 304 35.01 0.77 14.43
C LYS A 304 34.46 1.08 15.82
N ARG A 305 33.34 0.44 16.14
CA ARG A 305 32.64 0.57 17.42
C ARG A 305 33.19 -0.45 18.41
N LEU A 306 33.55 -0.01 19.61
CA LEU A 306 34.01 -0.90 20.68
C LEU A 306 32.80 -1.37 21.49
N SER A 307 32.33 -2.58 21.22
CA SER A 307 31.24 -3.20 21.99
C SER A 307 31.75 -3.80 23.30
N TYR A 308 30.82 -4.19 24.18
CA TYR A 308 31.16 -4.84 25.45
C TYR A 308 31.83 -6.20 25.23
N MET A 309 31.35 -7.00 24.27
CA MET A 309 31.98 -8.27 23.86
C MET A 309 33.41 -8.04 23.37
N LEU A 310 33.62 -7.08 22.46
CA LEU A 310 34.94 -6.89 21.87
C LEU A 310 35.96 -6.39 22.89
N ALA A 311 35.59 -5.46 23.76
CA ALA A 311 36.46 -4.99 24.84
C ALA A 311 36.80 -6.12 25.81
N SER A 312 35.82 -6.95 26.17
CA SER A 312 36.01 -8.13 27.02
C SER A 312 37.04 -9.11 26.45
N GLN A 313 36.93 -9.44 25.15
CA GLN A 313 37.89 -10.30 24.44
C GLN A 313 39.31 -9.72 24.40
N ILE A 314 39.43 -8.40 24.19
CA ILE A 314 40.73 -7.72 24.21
C ILE A 314 41.38 -7.82 25.60
N TYR A 315 40.60 -7.58 26.67
CA TYR A 315 41.13 -7.65 28.03
C TYR A 315 41.47 -9.07 28.47
N GLU A 316 40.69 -10.07 28.04
CA GLU A 316 41.00 -11.49 28.28
C GLU A 316 42.33 -11.86 27.64
N ALA A 317 42.54 -11.52 26.37
CA ALA A 317 43.80 -11.82 25.68
C ALA A 317 44.98 -11.03 26.27
N HIS A 318 44.78 -9.77 26.64
CA HIS A 318 45.80 -8.96 27.31
C HIS A 318 46.22 -9.54 28.67
N ASP A 319 45.26 -10.04 29.47
CA ASP A 319 45.54 -10.67 30.76
C ASP A 319 46.25 -12.02 30.62
N LEU A 320 46.15 -12.65 29.44
CA LEU A 320 46.93 -13.83 29.04
C LEU A 320 48.30 -13.46 28.44
N ASN A 321 48.73 -12.20 28.56
CA ASN A 321 49.99 -11.66 28.09
C ASN A 321 50.19 -11.65 26.56
N PHE A 322 49.10 -11.67 25.77
CA PHE A 322 49.22 -11.42 24.34
C PHE A 322 49.57 -9.95 24.07
N THR A 323 50.47 -9.72 23.13
CA THR A 323 50.84 -8.38 22.67
C THR A 323 49.70 -7.74 21.88
N GLY A 324 49.66 -6.39 21.81
CA GLY A 324 48.63 -5.69 21.05
C GLY A 324 48.56 -6.06 19.56
N VAL A 325 49.68 -6.54 18.98
CA VAL A 325 49.73 -7.03 17.60
C VAL A 325 49.08 -8.41 17.49
N GLU A 326 49.40 -9.33 18.40
CA GLU A 326 48.80 -10.67 18.42
C GLU A 326 47.30 -10.61 18.70
N ILE A 327 46.85 -9.75 19.61
CA ILE A 327 45.41 -9.54 19.87
C ILE A 327 44.69 -9.03 18.61
N ALA A 328 45.29 -8.07 17.90
CA ALA A 328 44.72 -7.54 16.67
C ALA A 328 44.60 -8.61 15.57
N GLN A 329 45.61 -9.46 15.43
CA GLN A 329 45.60 -10.61 14.51
C GLN A 329 44.56 -11.66 14.91
N LEU A 330 44.54 -12.06 16.19
CA LEU A 330 43.63 -13.06 16.74
C LEU A 330 42.15 -12.70 16.52
N LEU A 331 41.81 -11.42 16.73
CA LEU A 331 40.44 -10.92 16.63
C LEU A 331 40.09 -10.35 15.24
N GLY A 332 41.05 -10.29 14.31
CA GLY A 332 40.85 -9.71 12.98
C GLY A 332 40.45 -8.22 13.01
N ILE A 333 40.97 -7.46 13.98
CA ILE A 333 40.68 -6.04 14.15
C ILE A 333 41.94 -5.17 13.97
N GLY A 334 41.75 -3.86 13.82
CA GLY A 334 42.87 -2.94 13.66
C GLY A 334 43.61 -2.73 14.98
N ARG A 335 44.95 -2.70 14.93
CA ARG A 335 45.83 -2.45 16.10
C ARG A 335 45.43 -1.20 16.90
N ALA A 336 45.05 -0.12 16.22
CA ALA A 336 44.61 1.12 16.86
C ALA A 336 43.36 0.94 17.75
N VAL A 337 42.48 -0.01 17.45
CA VAL A 337 41.29 -0.31 18.28
C VAL A 337 41.70 -1.06 19.55
N VAL A 338 42.65 -2.00 19.43
CA VAL A 338 43.23 -2.74 20.57
C VAL A 338 43.95 -1.79 21.52
N GLU A 339 44.85 -0.96 20.99
CA GLU A 339 45.58 0.04 21.78
C GLU A 339 44.63 1.03 22.46
N HIS A 340 43.58 1.46 21.76
CA HIS A 340 42.56 2.33 22.34
C HIS A 340 41.81 1.66 23.50
N ALA A 341 41.40 0.39 23.35
CA ALA A 341 40.73 -0.36 24.41
C ALA A 341 41.64 -0.53 25.63
N ILE A 342 42.90 -0.94 25.44
CA ILE A 342 43.88 -1.11 26.52
C ILE A 342 44.14 0.22 27.25
N MET A 343 44.36 1.31 26.50
CA MET A 343 44.57 2.64 27.07
C MET A 343 43.37 3.12 27.90
N LYS A 344 42.14 2.74 27.51
CA LYS A 344 40.90 3.10 28.19
C LYS A 344 40.38 2.03 29.16
N ARG A 345 41.20 1.05 29.51
CA ARG A 345 40.81 -0.07 30.36
C ARG A 345 40.26 0.38 31.72
N SER A 346 40.90 1.35 32.38
CA SER A 346 40.44 1.91 33.66
C SER A 346 39.00 2.45 33.61
N ASP A 347 38.58 2.97 32.46
CA ASP A 347 37.27 3.60 32.27
C ASP A 347 36.20 2.55 31.89
N TYR A 348 36.59 1.55 31.08
CA TYR A 348 35.67 0.57 30.50
C TYR A 348 35.49 -0.68 31.34
N GLU A 349 36.54 -1.17 32.00
CA GLU A 349 36.49 -2.39 32.80
C GLU A 349 35.44 -2.35 33.93
N PRO A 350 35.37 -1.29 34.77
CA PRO A 350 34.35 -1.22 35.83
C PRO A 350 32.92 -1.24 35.27
N ARG A 351 32.72 -0.65 34.09
CA ARG A 351 31.42 -0.66 33.41
C ARG A 351 31.05 -2.06 32.94
N ILE A 352 31.97 -2.79 32.32
CA ILE A 352 31.72 -4.16 31.87
C ILE A 352 31.41 -5.06 33.08
N ILE A 353 32.23 -5.00 34.13
CA ILE A 353 32.05 -5.80 35.34
C ILE A 353 30.68 -5.54 35.96
N LYS A 354 30.27 -4.26 36.11
CA LYS A 354 28.96 -3.90 36.65
C LYS A 354 27.82 -4.55 35.87
N GLU A 355 27.85 -4.44 34.54
CA GLU A 355 26.80 -5.01 33.69
C GLU A 355 26.81 -6.55 33.73
N LEU A 356 27.99 -7.20 33.81
CA LEU A 356 28.11 -8.65 33.94
C LEU A 356 27.57 -9.18 35.26
N ARG A 357 27.81 -8.47 36.37
CA ARG A 357 27.23 -8.82 37.69
C ARG A 357 25.71 -8.83 37.64
N ILE A 358 25.10 -7.83 37.00
CA ILE A 358 23.64 -7.76 36.81
C ILE A 358 23.17 -8.88 35.86
N LEU A 359 23.86 -9.09 34.74
CA LEU A 359 23.50 -10.09 33.75
C LEU A 359 23.49 -11.50 34.36
N CYS A 360 24.55 -11.87 35.09
CA CYS A 360 24.74 -13.19 35.67
C CYS A 360 24.13 -13.34 37.08
N ALA A 361 23.70 -12.24 37.72
CA ALA A 361 23.31 -12.20 39.13
C ALA A 361 24.42 -12.78 40.05
N ASN A 362 25.67 -12.39 39.79
CA ASN A 362 26.84 -12.90 40.51
C ASN A 362 27.81 -11.75 40.83
N ASP A 363 27.85 -11.33 42.09
CA ASP A 363 28.71 -10.24 42.57
C ASP A 363 30.20 -10.61 42.65
N ALA A 364 30.53 -11.92 42.61
CA ALA A 364 31.92 -12.39 42.62
C ALA A 364 32.66 -12.12 41.30
N ILE A 365 31.97 -11.70 40.24
CA ILE A 365 32.61 -11.33 38.97
C ILE A 365 33.48 -10.08 39.22
N ASN A 366 34.80 -10.25 39.09
CA ASN A 366 35.80 -9.20 39.28
C ASN A 366 36.66 -8.94 38.04
N LYS A 367 36.37 -9.63 36.93
CA LYS A 367 37.05 -9.48 35.64
C LYS A 367 36.05 -9.07 34.56
N PRO A 368 36.47 -8.36 33.51
CA PRO A 368 35.59 -7.91 32.43
C PRO A 368 35.22 -9.02 31.43
N TYR A 369 35.46 -10.29 31.75
CA TYR A 369 35.16 -11.48 30.95
C TYR A 369 34.75 -12.63 31.87
N LEU A 370 34.01 -13.60 31.34
CA LEU A 370 33.58 -14.78 32.08
C LEU A 370 34.54 -15.94 31.81
N SER A 371 35.09 -16.53 32.87
CA SER A 371 35.86 -17.76 32.76
C SER A 371 34.96 -18.85 32.17
N LYS A 372 35.39 -19.48 31.07
CA LYS A 372 34.71 -20.66 30.54
C LYS A 372 34.96 -21.81 31.51
N ASN A 373 33.92 -22.20 32.24
CA ASN A 373 33.91 -23.45 33.01
C ASN A 373 33.81 -24.66 32.08
#